data_AF-A0A1M6XXK8-F1
#
_entry.id   AF-A0A1M6XXK8-F1
#
_cell.length_a   1.000
_cell.length_b   1.000
_cell.length_c   1.000
_cell.angle_alpha   90.00
_cell.angle_beta   90.00
_cell.angle_gamma   90.00
#
_symmetry.space_group_name_H-M   'P 1'
#
loop_
_entity.id
_entity.type
_entity.pdbx_description
1 polymer ?
#
loop_
_entity_poly.entity_id
_entity_poly.type
_entity_poly.pdbx_seq_one_letter_code
_entity_poly.pdbx_strand_id
1 'polypeptide(L)' 'MGLVTGLLGLPLAPVRGVLWLAQQIQEQAEEQFYDPGRIRAELEAVDEARRCGALSEEEAAAREDELIARLMAGRGRGR' A
#
# COMPACT_ATOMS: atom_id res chain seq x y z
N MET A 1 1.71 37.68 9.49
CA MET A 1 2.99 37.12 8.98
C MET A 1 2.75 36.48 7.61
N GLY A 2 2.46 37.27 6.56
CA GLY A 2 1.70 36.75 5.40
C GLY A 2 2.37 36.82 4.03
N LEU A 3 3.18 37.85 3.73
CA LEU A 3 3.70 38.07 2.37
C LEU A 3 5.23 37.98 2.31
N VAL A 4 5.94 38.62 3.24
CA VAL A 4 7.41 38.58 3.28
C VAL A 4 7.93 37.16 3.49
N THR A 5 7.34 36.42 4.45
CA THR A 5 7.71 35.03 4.72
C THR A 5 7.34 34.09 3.56
N GLY A 6 6.22 34.36 2.85
CA GLY A 6 5.82 33.62 1.66
C GLY A 6 6.78 33.83 0.48
N LEU A 7 7.23 35.07 0.25
CA LEU A 7 8.22 35.40 -0.77
C LEU A 7 9.59 34.77 -0.50
N LEU A 8 10.07 34.80 0.75
CA LEU A 8 11.31 34.11 1.12
C LEU A 8 11.18 32.57 1.02
N GLY A 9 9.96 32.06 1.13
CA GLY A 9 9.64 30.66 0.96
C GLY A 9 9.41 30.21 -0.48
N LEU A 10 9.26 31.14 -1.45
CA LEU A 10 9.00 30.82 -2.87
C LEU A 10 10.09 29.96 -3.51
N PRO A 11 11.39 30.18 -3.27
CA PRO A 11 12.44 29.30 -3.80
C PRO A 11 12.30 27.83 -3.35
N LEU A 12 11.66 27.59 -2.20
CA LEU A 12 11.38 26.24 -1.68
C LEU A 12 10.03 25.67 -2.14
N ALA A 13 9.24 26.42 -2.92
CA ALA A 13 7.97 25.93 -3.45
C ALA A 13 8.10 24.62 -4.26
N PRO A 14 9.14 24.40 -5.09
CA PRO A 14 9.32 23.13 -5.80
C PRO A 14 9.46 21.93 -4.86
N VAL A 15 10.21 22.08 -3.75
CA VAL A 15 10.39 21.02 -2.74
C VAL A 15 9.05 20.67 -2.08
N ARG A 16 8.22 21.69 -1.76
CA ARG A 16 6.87 21.46 -1.23
C ARG A 16 5.99 20.72 -2.22
N GLY A 17 6.13 21.00 -3.52
CA GLY A 17 5.41 20.29 -4.58
C GLY A 17 5.76 18.80 -4.65
N VAL A 18 7.06 18.46 -4.55
CA VAL A 18 7.51 17.07 -4.51
C VAL A 18 6.99 16.34 -3.27
N LEU A 19 7.02 16.98 -2.10
CA LEU A 19 6.50 16.40 -0.87
C LEU A 19 4.99 16.12 -0.96
N TRP A 20 4.23 17.07 -1.52
CA TRP A 20 2.80 16.88 -1.75
C TRP A 20 2.53 15.69 -2.69
N LEU A 21 3.27 15.58 -3.79
CA LEU A 21 3.13 14.47 -4.72
C LEU A 21 3.50 13.13 -4.06
N ALA A 22 4.57 13.09 -3.27
CA ALA A 22 4.97 11.90 -2.53
C ALA A 22 3.87 11.43 -1.56
N GLN A 23 3.22 12.36 -0.87
CA GLN A 23 2.07 12.04 0.00
C GLN A 23 0.92 11.45 -0.80
N GLN A 24 0.56 12.05 -1.94
CA GLN A 24 -0.50 11.52 -2.80
C GLN A 24 -0.19 10.12 -3.34
N ILE A 25 1.05 9.89 -3.77
CA ILE A 25 1.50 8.55 -4.19
C ILE A 25 1.40 7.56 -3.03
N GLN A 26 1.84 7.95 -1.83
CA GLN A 26 1.76 7.11 -0.65
C GLN A 26 0.30 6.74 -0.32
N GLU A 27 -0.61 7.71 -0.29
CA GLU A 27 -2.03 7.48 -0.02
C GLU A 27 -2.62 6.48 -1.02
N GLN A 28 -2.35 6.66 -2.32
CA GLN A 28 -2.86 5.77 -3.37
C GLN A 28 -2.21 4.38 -3.35
N ALA A 29 -0.94 4.29 -2.96
CA ALA A 29 -0.26 3.01 -2.79
C ALA A 29 -0.83 2.25 -1.59
N GLU A 30 -1.07 2.93 -0.47
CA GLU A 30 -1.69 2.33 0.73
C GLU A 30 -3.11 1.84 0.43
N GLU A 31 -3.92 2.66 -0.26
CA GLU A 31 -5.29 2.28 -0.66
C GLU A 31 -5.30 0.99 -1.49
N GLN A 32 -4.39 0.87 -2.46
CA GLN A 32 -4.29 -0.33 -3.29
C GLN A 32 -3.71 -1.53 -2.53
N PHE A 33 -2.69 -1.32 -1.70
CA PHE A 33 -1.98 -2.40 -1.00
C PHE A 33 -2.84 -3.05 0.08
N TYR A 34 -3.69 -2.27 0.75
CA TYR A 34 -4.60 -2.78 1.78
C TYR A 34 -6.01 -3.07 1.26
N ASP A 35 -6.25 -2.98 -0.05
CA ASP A 35 -7.56 -3.25 -0.64
C ASP A 35 -7.98 -4.72 -0.39
N PRO A 36 -9.10 -4.97 0.32
CA PRO A 36 -9.53 -6.32 0.64
C PRO A 36 -9.94 -7.13 -0.59
N GLY A 37 -10.36 -6.48 -1.69
CA GLY A 37 -10.69 -7.15 -2.94
C GLY A 37 -9.46 -7.75 -3.61
N ARG A 38 -8.38 -6.97 -3.73
CA ARG A 38 -7.08 -7.42 -4.26
C ARG A 38 -6.47 -8.52 -3.42
N ILE A 39 -6.48 -8.38 -2.09
CA ILE A 39 -5.94 -9.41 -1.20
C ILE A 39 -6.69 -10.75 -1.37
N ARG A 40 -8.01 -10.72 -1.54
CA ARG A 40 -8.80 -11.93 -1.83
C ARG A 40 -8.44 -12.55 -3.18
N ALA A 41 -8.27 -11.74 -4.21
CA ALA A 41 -7.83 -12.23 -5.53
C ALA A 41 -6.41 -12.83 -5.47
N GLU A 42 -5.51 -12.25 -4.68
CA GLU A 42 -4.17 -12.82 -4.44
C GLU A 42 -4.23 -14.15 -3.70
N LEU A 43 -5.11 -14.31 -2.71
CA LEU A 43 -5.35 -15.60 -2.04
C LEU A 43 -5.86 -16.66 -3.02
N GLU A 44 -6.81 -16.32 -3.90
CA GLU A 44 -7.30 -17.23 -4.95
C GLU A 44 -6.18 -17.65 -5.92
N ALA A 45 -5.25 -16.74 -6.22
CA ALA A 45 -4.09 -17.03 -7.06
C ALA A 45 -3.10 -17.99 -6.36
N VAL A 46 -2.89 -17.84 -5.05
CA VAL A 46 -2.07 -18.77 -4.25
C VAL A 46 -2.72 -20.16 -4.21
N ASP A 47 -4.04 -20.22 -4.01
CA ASP A 47 -4.82 -21.46 -4.05
C ASP A 47 -4.65 -22.20 -5.37
N GLU A 48 -4.77 -21.49 -6.49
CA GLU A 48 -4.60 -22.10 -7.81
C GLU A 48 -3.16 -22.56 -8.04
N ALA A 49 -2.18 -21.76 -7.63
CA ALA A 49 -0.76 -22.12 -7.73
C ALA A 49 -0.42 -23.37 -6.90
N ARG A 50 -1.03 -23.54 -5.72
CA ARG A 50 -0.95 -24.78 -4.93
C ARG A 50 -1.60 -25.95 -5.66
N ARG A 51 -2.82 -25.78 -6.18
CA ARG A 51 -3.55 -26.85 -6.89
C ARG A 51 -2.81 -27.36 -8.13
N CYS A 52 -2.15 -26.49 -8.87
CA CYS A 52 -1.39 -26.87 -10.07
C CYS A 52 0.04 -27.32 -9.76
N GLY A 53 0.44 -27.33 -8.47
CA GLY A 53 1.77 -27.75 -8.02
C GLY A 53 2.88 -26.73 -8.30
N ALA A 54 2.55 -25.48 -8.63
CA ALA A 54 3.51 -24.39 -8.81
C ALA A 54 4.02 -23.83 -7.47
N LEU A 55 3.27 -24.03 -6.39
CA LEU A 55 3.69 -23.79 -5.01
C LEU A 55 3.59 -25.08 -4.21
N SER A 56 4.57 -25.33 -3.35
CA SER A 56 4.46 -26.34 -2.29
C SER A 56 3.44 -25.91 -1.22
N GLU A 57 3.00 -26.86 -0.40
CA GLU A 57 2.10 -26.61 0.72
C GLU A 57 2.70 -25.59 1.71
N GLU A 58 3.98 -25.74 2.05
CA GLU A 58 4.66 -24.81 2.96
C GLU A 58 4.78 -23.39 2.37
N GLU A 59 5.09 -23.26 1.07
CA GLU A 59 5.18 -21.95 0.41
C GLU A 59 3.81 -21.28 0.29
N ALA A 60 2.77 -22.05 -0.05
CA ALA A 60 1.41 -21.56 -0.12
C ALA A 60 0.93 -21.05 1.24
N ALA A 61 1.13 -21.84 2.31
CA ALA A 61 0.75 -21.45 3.66
C ALA A 61 1.46 -20.16 4.12
N ALA A 62 2.77 -20.03 3.86
CA ALA A 62 3.51 -18.82 4.21
C ALA A 62 3.00 -17.57 3.47
N ARG A 63 2.63 -17.70 2.19
CA ARG A 63 2.03 -16.62 1.39
C ARG A 63 0.63 -16.26 1.87
N GLU A 64 -0.21 -17.26 2.18
CA GLU A 64 -1.55 -17.05 2.73
C GLU A 64 -1.49 -16.29 4.07
N ASP A 65 -0.58 -16.69 4.96
CA ASP A 65 -0.38 -16.03 6.26
C ASP A 65 0.02 -14.55 6.09
N GLU A 66 0.92 -14.23 5.16
CA GLU A 66 1.31 -12.85 4.84
C GLU A 66 0.11 -12.02 4.35
N LEU A 67 -0.69 -12.58 3.43
CA LEU A 67 -1.87 -11.92 2.87
C LEU A 67 -2.95 -11.70 3.93
N ILE A 68 -3.18 -12.68 4.81
CA ILE A 68 -4.12 -12.58 5.92
C ILE A 68 -3.65 -11.53 6.94
N ALA A 69 -2.35 -11.50 7.26
CA ALA A 69 -1.77 -10.48 8.12
C ALA A 69 -1.97 -9.07 7.53
N ARG A 70 -1.74 -8.91 6.23
CA ARG A 70 -1.98 -7.64 5.50
C ARG A 70 -3.46 -7.23 5.55
N LEU A 71 -4.38 -8.17 5.37
CA LEU A 71 -5.82 -7.92 5.47
C LEU A 71 -6.23 -7.44 6.87
N MET A 72 -5.66 -8.04 7.92
CA MET A 72 -5.89 -7.63 9.31
C MET A 72 -5.32 -6.23 9.59
N ALA A 73 -4.12 -5.93 9.10
CA ALA A 73 -3.50 -4.63 9.22
C ALA A 73 -4.36 -3.52 8.56
N GLY A 74 -4.86 -3.76 7.36
CA GLY A 74 -5.77 -2.83 6.66
C GLY A 74 -7.06 -2.57 7.44
N ARG A 75 -7.66 -3.63 8.02
CA ARG A 75 -8.89 -3.51 8.83
C ARG A 75 -8.68 -2.73 10.14
N GLY A 76 -7.49 -2.80 10.71
CA GLY A 76 -7.12 -2.03 11.91
C GLY A 76 -6.91 -0.54 11.65
N ARG A 77 -6.55 -0.15 10.41
CA ARG A 77 -6.28 1.25 10.01
C ARG A 77 -7.54 2.08 9.75
N GLY A 78 -8.67 1.43 9.48
CA GLY A 78 -9.97 2.07 9.26
C GLY A 78 -10.82 2.31 10.51
N ARG A 79 -10.30 2.05 11.72
CA ARG A 79 -10.94 2.35 13.01
C ARG A 79 -10.29 3.55 13.66
#